data_AF-A0A2D9SC42-F1
#
_entry.id   AF-A0A2D9SC42-F1
#
_cell.length_a   1.000
_cell.length_b   1.000
_cell.length_c   1.000
_cell.angle_alpha   90.00
_cell.angle_beta   90.00
_cell.angle_gamma   90.00
#
_symmetry.space_group_name_H-M   'P 1'
#
loop_
_entity.id
_entity.type
_entity.pdbx_description
1 polymer ?
#
loop_
_entity_poly.entity_id
_entity_poly.type
_entity_poly.pdbx_seq_one_letter_code
_entity_poly.pdbx_strand_id
1 'polypeptide(L)'
;MAGEIFDGFRVVGFDLETTGFDIRKERIVEYALIGSDIDGTPINLQSLVYPGKRIPFEASNVHGIKDQDVRNAGAFSEHINEIAKIIDDSIIVGHNIIKFDWKILEMECVRAGVETPKPRAIIDTLVIARKLKIPGRHKLGILCNKYGIELENAHRADADAGATLILLWKIMKENPRFFRGSIDDLQDSLAGVERENSLGPGLEDLEPIPQSRGLLRKNNSEIIVAFGKYKGRSLNEINRNDPRYLNWLFSPSSPIEKVVCEKYKNSFQI
;
A
#
# COMPACT_ATOMS: atom_id res chain seq x y z
N MET A 1 8.02 -2.49 13.48
CA MET A 1 6.80 -1.67 13.30
C MET A 1 6.47 -1.31 11.86
N ALA A 2 7.40 -0.98 10.94
CA ALA A 2 7.01 -0.77 9.53
C ALA A 2 6.81 -2.08 8.73
N GLY A 3 7.52 -3.16 9.07
CA GLY A 3 7.40 -4.45 8.37
C GLY A 3 6.19 -5.31 8.78
N GLU A 4 5.59 -5.02 9.93
CA GLU A 4 4.57 -5.90 10.55
C GLU A 4 3.23 -5.92 9.80
N ILE A 5 2.95 -4.91 8.97
CA ILE A 5 1.68 -4.82 8.21
C ILE A 5 1.53 -5.94 7.17
N PHE A 6 2.64 -6.56 6.76
CA PHE A 6 2.64 -7.67 5.82
C PHE A 6 2.94 -9.02 6.47
N ASP A 7 3.11 -9.07 7.80
CA ASP A 7 3.36 -10.31 8.51
C ASP A 7 2.18 -11.28 8.35
N GLY A 8 2.49 -12.55 8.14
CA GLY A 8 1.49 -13.58 7.91
C GLY A 8 0.92 -13.62 6.48
N PHE A 9 1.43 -12.80 5.56
CA PHE A 9 1.04 -12.81 4.16
C PHE A 9 2.23 -13.17 3.25
N ARG A 10 1.89 -13.81 2.13
CA ARG A 10 2.78 -13.87 0.97
C ARG A 10 2.84 -12.48 0.34
N VAL A 11 4.04 -11.97 0.03
CA VAL A 11 4.23 -10.65 -0.58
C VAL A 11 5.04 -10.79 -1.86
N VAL A 12 4.48 -10.30 -2.98
CA VAL A 12 5.05 -10.53 -4.30
C VAL A 12 4.98 -9.25 -5.13
N GLY A 13 6.14 -8.83 -5.65
CA GLY A 13 6.25 -7.83 -6.71
C GLY A 13 5.75 -8.41 -8.03
N PHE A 14 4.93 -7.65 -8.75
CA PHE A 14 4.32 -8.03 -10.01
C PHE A 14 4.52 -6.94 -11.07
N ASP A 15 5.00 -7.35 -12.23
CA ASP A 15 5.20 -6.49 -13.40
C ASP A 15 5.01 -7.28 -14.69
N LEU A 16 4.57 -6.60 -15.75
CA LEU A 16 4.34 -7.19 -17.07
C LEU A 16 5.03 -6.38 -18.17
N GLU A 17 5.66 -7.09 -19.09
CA GLU A 17 5.95 -6.53 -20.41
C GLU A 17 4.85 -6.93 -21.39
N THR A 18 4.46 -6.00 -22.26
CA THR A 18 3.27 -6.15 -23.11
C THR A 18 3.53 -5.70 -24.54
N THR A 19 2.68 -6.15 -25.46
CA THR A 19 2.75 -5.73 -26.87
C THR A 19 2.37 -4.26 -27.10
N GLY A 20 1.96 -3.50 -26.07
CA GLY A 20 1.64 -2.09 -26.13
C GLY A 20 0.79 -1.61 -24.94
N PHE A 21 0.18 -0.42 -25.04
CA PHE A 21 -0.49 0.22 -23.89
C PHE A 21 -2.03 0.13 -23.88
N ASP A 22 -2.70 -0.35 -24.94
CA ASP A 22 -4.17 -0.47 -24.98
C ASP A 22 -4.62 -1.76 -24.27
N ILE A 23 -5.03 -1.63 -23.01
CA ILE A 23 -5.48 -2.73 -22.13
C ILE A 23 -6.42 -3.73 -22.83
N ARG A 24 -7.30 -3.25 -23.72
CA ARG A 24 -8.30 -4.09 -24.37
C ARG A 24 -7.76 -4.92 -25.53
N LYS A 25 -6.61 -4.55 -26.10
CA LYS A 25 -6.06 -5.16 -27.32
C LYS A 25 -4.69 -5.81 -27.13
N GLU A 26 -3.94 -5.32 -26.16
CA GLU A 26 -2.56 -5.73 -25.96
C GLU A 26 -2.48 -6.99 -25.11
N ARG A 27 -1.37 -7.71 -25.31
CA ARG A 27 -1.11 -9.07 -24.82
C ARG A 27 0.16 -9.06 -23.98
N ILE A 28 0.24 -9.97 -23.03
CA ILE A 28 1.44 -10.18 -22.21
C ILE A 28 2.53 -10.84 -23.06
N VAL A 29 3.77 -10.36 -22.93
CA VAL A 29 4.98 -10.98 -23.54
C VAL A 29 6.00 -11.46 -22.50
N GLU A 30 5.99 -10.88 -21.31
CA GLU A 30 6.76 -11.33 -20.15
C GLU A 30 5.95 -11.03 -18.89
N TYR A 31 6.08 -11.88 -17.87
CA TYR A 31 5.60 -11.58 -16.53
C TYR A 31 6.67 -11.91 -15.49
N ALA A 32 6.62 -11.23 -14.36
CA ALA A 32 7.38 -11.60 -13.18
C ALA A 32 6.56 -11.50 -11.90
N LEU A 33 6.78 -12.48 -11.01
CA LEU A 33 6.28 -12.59 -9.65
C LEU A 33 7.48 -12.90 -8.75
N ILE A 34 8.02 -11.87 -8.11
CA ILE A 34 9.23 -11.95 -7.29
C ILE A 34 8.89 -11.57 -5.86
N GLY A 35 9.33 -12.33 -4.84
CA GLY A 35 9.06 -11.97 -3.45
C GLY A 35 9.32 -13.12 -2.49
N SER A 36 8.45 -13.27 -1.49
CA SER A 36 8.54 -14.34 -0.51
C SER A 36 7.18 -14.87 -0.08
N ASP A 37 7.12 -16.16 0.22
CA ASP A 37 5.97 -16.79 0.84
C ASP A 37 5.86 -16.45 2.34
N ILE A 38 4.76 -16.88 2.98
CA ILE A 38 4.44 -16.59 4.40
C ILE A 38 5.57 -17.03 5.36
N ASP A 39 6.25 -18.13 5.04
CA ASP A 39 7.37 -18.68 5.82
C ASP A 39 8.74 -18.04 5.48
N GLY A 40 8.75 -17.06 4.56
CA GLY A 40 9.95 -16.40 4.08
C GLY A 40 10.63 -17.11 2.90
N THR A 41 10.09 -18.23 2.40
CA THR A 41 10.63 -18.91 1.23
C THR A 41 10.66 -17.98 0.01
N PRO A 42 11.79 -17.81 -0.69
CA PRO A 42 11.86 -16.95 -1.87
C PRO A 42 10.93 -17.44 -2.99
N ILE A 43 10.20 -16.51 -3.59
CA ILE A 43 9.38 -16.71 -4.78
C ILE A 43 10.07 -16.00 -5.95
N ASN A 44 10.31 -16.75 -7.03
CA ASN A 44 10.81 -16.22 -8.29
C ASN A 44 10.13 -16.99 -9.43
N LEU A 45 8.96 -16.51 -9.83
CA LEU A 45 8.20 -17.05 -10.95
C LEU A 45 8.18 -16.00 -12.06
N GLN A 46 8.88 -16.27 -13.16
CA GLN A 46 8.94 -15.39 -14.31
C GLN A 46 8.99 -16.22 -15.59
N SER A 47 8.40 -15.70 -16.67
CA SER A 47 8.47 -16.34 -17.98
C SER A 47 8.16 -15.35 -19.09
N LEU A 48 8.72 -15.63 -20.26
CA LEU A 48 8.16 -15.12 -21.51
C LEU A 48 6.80 -15.79 -21.78
N VAL A 49 5.97 -15.13 -22.58
CA VAL A 49 4.66 -15.61 -23.01
C VAL A 49 4.52 -15.37 -24.50
N TYR A 50 4.02 -16.36 -25.24
CA TYR A 50 3.64 -16.19 -26.63
C TYR A 50 2.33 -15.38 -26.71
N PRO A 51 2.36 -14.14 -27.22
CA PRO A 51 1.19 -13.25 -27.19
C PRO A 51 0.12 -13.59 -28.25
N GLY A 52 0.36 -14.58 -29.12
CA GLY A 52 -0.55 -14.93 -30.22
C GLY A 52 -0.72 -13.83 -31.28
N LYS A 53 0.14 -12.80 -31.26
CA LYS A 53 0.19 -11.71 -32.24
C LYS A 53 1.64 -11.26 -32.44
N ARG A 54 1.90 -10.49 -33.49
CA ARG A 54 3.21 -9.85 -33.68
C ARG A 54 3.47 -8.82 -32.58
N ILE A 55 4.66 -8.84 -32.01
CA ILE A 55 5.15 -7.81 -31.07
C ILE A 55 5.53 -6.56 -31.89
N PRO A 56 4.91 -5.39 -31.64
CA PRO A 56 5.29 -4.15 -32.31
C PRO A 56 6.75 -3.76 -32.05
N PHE A 57 7.34 -3.04 -33.01
CA PHE A 57 8.74 -2.62 -32.94
C PHE A 57 8.96 -1.63 -31.78
N GLU A 58 7.98 -0.78 -31.52
CA GLU A 58 8.00 0.20 -30.44
C GLU A 58 8.04 -0.48 -29.07
N ALA A 59 7.26 -1.56 -28.87
CA ALA A 59 7.30 -2.36 -27.65
C ALA A 59 8.64 -3.10 -27.52
N SER A 60 9.09 -3.73 -28.60
CA SER A 60 10.39 -4.43 -28.64
C SER A 60 11.57 -3.50 -28.32
N ASN A 61 11.51 -2.21 -28.68
CA ASN A 61 12.55 -1.24 -28.35
C ASN A 61 12.57 -0.83 -26.88
N VAL A 62 11.47 -1.02 -26.16
CA VAL A 62 11.37 -0.73 -24.73
C VAL A 62 11.95 -1.90 -23.93
N HIS A 63 11.38 -3.10 -24.11
CA HIS A 63 11.69 -4.27 -23.29
C HIS A 63 12.70 -5.26 -23.94
N GLY A 64 13.09 -5.04 -25.19
CA GLY A 64 14.11 -5.85 -25.89
C GLY A 64 13.62 -7.19 -26.44
N ILE A 65 12.44 -7.66 -26.03
CA ILE A 65 11.84 -8.95 -26.45
C ILE A 65 11.28 -8.85 -27.87
N LYS A 66 11.60 -9.83 -28.71
CA LYS A 66 11.18 -9.95 -30.12
C LYS A 66 10.34 -11.20 -30.34
N ASP A 67 9.65 -11.25 -31.48
CA ASP A 67 8.79 -12.39 -31.87
C ASP A 67 9.52 -13.75 -31.80
N GLN A 68 10.82 -13.76 -32.09
CA GLN A 68 11.64 -14.97 -32.05
C GLN A 68 11.85 -15.52 -30.63
N ASP A 69 11.88 -14.63 -29.62
CA ASP A 69 12.21 -15.00 -28.24
C ASP A 69 11.02 -15.69 -27.57
N VAL A 70 9.80 -15.34 -27.97
CA VAL A 70 8.54 -15.86 -27.41
C VAL A 70 7.96 -17.05 -28.18
N ARG A 71 8.61 -17.50 -29.28
CA ARG A 71 8.04 -18.49 -30.21
C ARG A 71 7.67 -19.82 -29.56
N ASN A 72 8.44 -20.22 -28.54
CA ASN A 72 8.25 -21.49 -27.82
C ASN A 72 7.79 -21.28 -26.37
N ALA A 73 7.37 -20.06 -26.01
CA ALA A 73 7.11 -19.69 -24.63
C ALA A 73 5.76 -20.18 -24.09
N GLY A 74 4.88 -20.71 -24.93
CA GLY A 74 3.52 -21.11 -24.55
C GLY A 74 2.55 -19.92 -24.53
N ALA A 75 1.26 -20.16 -24.76
CA ALA A 75 0.25 -19.10 -24.67
C ALA A 75 -0.10 -18.81 -23.20
N PHE A 76 -0.63 -17.62 -22.89
CA PHE A 76 -1.00 -17.23 -21.52
C PHE A 76 -1.81 -18.28 -20.73
N SER A 77 -2.73 -18.99 -21.39
CA SER A 77 -3.53 -20.06 -20.79
C SER A 77 -2.70 -21.21 -20.19
N GLU A 78 -1.47 -21.39 -20.64
CA GLU A 78 -0.54 -22.39 -20.12
C GLU A 78 0.14 -21.92 -18.82
N HIS A 79 0.23 -20.60 -18.59
CA HIS A 79 0.89 -20.00 -17.43
C HIS A 79 -0.06 -19.64 -16.28
N ILE A 80 -1.34 -19.35 -16.60
CA ILE A 80 -2.27 -18.76 -15.63
C ILE A 80 -2.47 -19.60 -14.36
N ASN A 81 -2.38 -20.93 -14.46
CA ASN A 81 -2.51 -21.80 -13.29
C ASN A 81 -1.36 -21.60 -12.27
N GLU A 82 -0.14 -21.35 -12.74
CA GLU A 82 1.02 -21.11 -11.86
C GLU A 82 0.98 -19.70 -11.29
N ILE A 83 0.61 -18.72 -12.13
CA ILE A 83 0.41 -17.34 -11.71
C ILE A 83 -0.66 -17.26 -10.61
N ALA A 84 -1.82 -17.89 -10.81
CA ALA A 84 -2.93 -17.86 -9.86
C ALA A 84 -2.55 -18.46 -8.50
N LYS A 85 -1.81 -19.58 -8.47
CA LYS A 85 -1.31 -20.19 -7.23
C LYS A 85 -0.47 -19.25 -6.38
N ILE A 86 0.28 -18.34 -7.01
CA ILE A 86 1.10 -17.34 -6.32
C ILE A 86 0.25 -16.15 -5.90
N ILE A 87 -0.62 -15.67 -6.79
CA ILE A 87 -1.40 -14.44 -6.58
C ILE A 87 -2.51 -14.61 -5.54
N ASP A 88 -3.21 -15.74 -5.52
CA ASP A 88 -4.35 -15.94 -4.62
C ASP A 88 -3.96 -15.74 -3.15
N ASP A 89 -4.73 -14.90 -2.45
CA ASP A 89 -4.52 -14.48 -1.05
C ASP A 89 -3.17 -13.80 -0.75
N SER A 90 -2.40 -13.42 -1.78
CA SER A 90 -1.15 -12.69 -1.61
C SER A 90 -1.35 -11.18 -1.58
N ILE A 91 -0.36 -10.47 -1.05
CA ILE A 91 -0.20 -9.03 -1.23
C ILE A 91 0.65 -8.81 -2.48
N ILE A 92 0.03 -8.25 -3.51
CA ILE A 92 0.71 -7.90 -4.76
C ILE A 92 1.22 -6.46 -4.67
N VAL A 93 2.48 -6.25 -5.03
CA VAL A 93 3.12 -4.94 -5.09
C VAL A 93 3.51 -4.63 -6.52
N GLY A 94 3.25 -3.42 -6.99
CA GLY A 94 3.68 -3.01 -8.34
C GLY A 94 3.71 -1.51 -8.49
N HIS A 95 4.00 -1.03 -9.70
CA HIS A 95 4.08 0.41 -10.00
C HIS A 95 3.13 0.76 -11.13
N ASN A 96 2.11 1.59 -10.89
CA ASN A 96 1.00 1.82 -11.81
C ASN A 96 0.16 0.56 -12.13
N ILE A 97 0.35 -0.50 -11.35
CA ILE A 97 -0.23 -1.84 -11.50
C ILE A 97 -1.77 -1.82 -11.56
N ILE A 98 -2.44 -1.00 -10.73
CA ILE A 98 -3.91 -0.97 -10.65
C ILE A 98 -4.54 -0.51 -11.98
N LYS A 99 -3.84 0.38 -12.70
CA LYS A 99 -4.33 0.99 -13.93
C LYS A 99 -3.83 0.30 -15.19
N PHE A 100 -2.80 -0.55 -15.09
CA PHE A 100 -2.14 -1.12 -16.25
C PHE A 100 -1.99 -2.64 -16.15
N ASP A 101 -0.96 -3.13 -15.47
CA ASP A 101 -0.57 -4.54 -15.46
C ASP A 101 -1.71 -5.45 -14.99
N TRP A 102 -2.37 -5.07 -13.89
CA TRP A 102 -3.49 -5.83 -13.37
C TRP A 102 -4.67 -5.88 -14.35
N LYS A 103 -4.90 -4.79 -15.10
CA LYS A 103 -5.95 -4.72 -16.11
C LYS A 103 -5.62 -5.55 -17.35
N ILE A 104 -4.35 -5.63 -17.74
CA ILE A 104 -3.91 -6.55 -18.79
C ILE A 104 -4.12 -8.00 -18.34
N LEU A 105 -3.74 -8.34 -17.10
CA LEU A 105 -3.95 -9.69 -16.53
C LEU A 105 -5.44 -10.08 -16.52
N GLU A 106 -6.32 -9.18 -16.05
CA GLU A 106 -7.78 -9.38 -16.09
C GLU A 106 -8.26 -9.69 -17.52
N MET A 107 -7.78 -8.93 -18.52
CA MET A 107 -8.16 -9.13 -19.92
C MET A 107 -7.62 -10.44 -20.50
N GLU A 108 -6.41 -10.87 -20.13
CA GLU A 108 -5.88 -12.18 -20.50
C GLU A 108 -6.70 -13.33 -19.88
N CYS A 109 -7.10 -13.20 -18.62
CA CYS A 109 -7.97 -14.19 -17.96
C CYS A 109 -9.32 -14.32 -18.69
N VAL A 110 -9.93 -13.19 -19.05
CA VAL A 110 -11.17 -13.17 -19.86
C VAL A 110 -10.96 -13.86 -21.21
N ARG A 111 -9.84 -13.62 -21.91
CA ARG A 111 -9.53 -14.26 -23.19
C ARG A 111 -9.29 -15.76 -23.05
N ALA A 112 -8.69 -16.19 -21.94
CA ALA A 112 -8.46 -17.60 -21.63
C ALA A 112 -9.70 -18.32 -21.08
N GLY A 113 -10.78 -17.59 -20.78
CA GLY A 113 -12.01 -18.17 -20.23
C GLY A 113 -11.87 -18.65 -18.78
N VAL A 114 -11.01 -18.01 -17.99
CA VAL A 114 -10.74 -18.35 -16.59
C VAL A 114 -11.04 -17.17 -15.68
N GLU A 115 -11.27 -17.44 -14.39
CA GLU A 115 -11.40 -16.38 -13.40
C GLU A 115 -10.04 -15.70 -13.15
N THR A 116 -10.07 -14.38 -12.99
CA THR A 116 -8.90 -13.64 -12.51
C THR A 116 -8.57 -14.07 -11.08
N PRO A 117 -7.29 -14.35 -10.76
CA PRO A 117 -6.89 -14.66 -9.39
C PRO A 117 -7.19 -13.51 -8.42
N LYS A 118 -7.43 -13.83 -7.16
CA LYS A 118 -7.97 -12.93 -6.14
C LYS A 118 -6.89 -12.67 -5.07
N PRO A 119 -6.08 -11.60 -5.22
CA PRO A 119 -5.11 -11.24 -4.21
C PRO A 119 -5.81 -10.70 -2.96
N ARG A 120 -5.15 -10.81 -1.81
CA ARG A 120 -5.61 -10.17 -0.57
C ARG A 120 -5.61 -8.66 -0.70
N ALA A 121 -4.56 -8.11 -1.32
CA ALA A 121 -4.40 -6.69 -1.58
C ALA A 121 -3.52 -6.43 -2.80
N ILE A 122 -3.74 -5.29 -3.47
CA ILE A 122 -2.87 -4.76 -4.52
C ILE A 122 -2.34 -3.40 -4.06
N ILE A 123 -1.03 -3.30 -3.93
CA ILE A 123 -0.30 -2.13 -3.44
C ILE A 123 0.42 -1.48 -4.62
N ASP A 124 -0.11 -0.33 -5.04
CA ASP A 124 0.48 0.45 -6.14
C ASP A 124 1.41 1.55 -5.58
N THR A 125 2.70 1.38 -5.80
CA THR A 125 3.74 2.31 -5.34
C THR A 125 3.60 3.71 -5.95
N LEU A 126 3.01 3.84 -7.15
CA LEU A 126 2.70 5.15 -7.74
C LEU A 126 1.58 5.86 -6.96
N VAL A 127 0.54 5.11 -6.55
CA VAL A 127 -0.56 5.64 -5.74
C VAL A 127 -0.04 6.08 -4.37
N ILE A 128 0.78 5.25 -3.73
CA ILE A 128 1.44 5.58 -2.46
C ILE A 128 2.28 6.85 -2.60
N ALA A 129 3.16 6.93 -3.60
CA ALA A 129 4.04 8.08 -3.81
C ALA A 129 3.24 9.39 -3.99
N ARG A 130 2.12 9.33 -4.70
CA ARG A 130 1.19 10.46 -4.87
C ARG A 130 0.47 10.81 -3.57
N LYS A 131 -0.04 9.84 -2.83
CA LYS A 131 -0.75 10.04 -1.55
C LYS A 131 0.15 10.70 -0.52
N LEU A 132 1.41 10.26 -0.43
CA LEU A 132 2.44 10.84 0.42
C LEU A 132 3.01 12.16 -0.11
N LYS A 133 2.58 12.62 -1.29
CA LYS A 133 3.05 13.85 -1.95
C LYS A 133 4.58 13.90 -2.08
N ILE A 134 5.20 12.76 -2.41
CA ILE A 134 6.65 12.68 -2.63
C ILE A 134 7.02 13.71 -3.72
N PRO A 135 7.98 14.64 -3.49
CA PRO A 135 8.29 15.67 -4.49
C PRO A 135 8.84 15.09 -5.80
N GLY A 136 8.48 15.70 -6.94
CA GLY A 136 9.02 15.37 -8.26
C GLY A 136 8.10 14.46 -9.09
N ARG A 137 8.65 13.92 -10.19
CA ARG A 137 7.96 12.94 -11.04
C ARG A 137 7.98 11.57 -10.38
N HIS A 138 6.94 10.77 -10.62
CA HIS A 138 6.76 9.47 -9.97
C HIS A 138 6.92 8.28 -10.93
N LYS A 139 7.71 8.41 -12.00
CA LYS A 139 8.07 7.21 -12.79
C LYS A 139 8.93 6.29 -11.92
N LEU A 140 8.79 4.97 -12.05
CA LEU A 140 9.52 3.97 -11.26
C LEU A 140 11.02 4.28 -11.19
N GLY A 141 11.70 4.41 -12.32
CA GLY A 141 13.13 4.73 -12.36
C GLY A 141 13.52 6.05 -11.68
N ILE A 142 12.65 7.07 -11.70
CA ILE A 142 12.89 8.36 -11.01
C ILE A 142 12.78 8.17 -9.50
N LEU A 143 11.77 7.42 -9.04
CA LEU A 143 11.61 7.10 -7.62
C LEU A 143 12.76 6.21 -7.14
N CYS A 144 13.11 5.16 -7.87
CA CYS A 144 14.23 4.29 -7.52
C CYS A 144 15.54 5.07 -7.40
N ASN A 145 15.86 5.94 -8.36
CA ASN A 145 17.02 6.82 -8.28
C ASN A 145 16.97 7.70 -7.01
N LYS A 146 15.83 8.35 -6.74
CA LYS A 146 15.63 9.20 -5.56
C LYS A 146 15.87 8.44 -4.25
N TYR A 147 15.47 7.18 -4.21
CA TYR A 147 15.60 6.29 -3.06
C TYR A 147 16.92 5.50 -3.04
N GLY A 148 17.86 5.77 -3.96
CA GLY A 148 19.13 5.05 -4.06
C GLY A 148 18.94 3.55 -4.30
N ILE A 149 18.07 3.21 -5.25
CA ILE A 149 17.84 1.85 -5.75
C ILE A 149 18.39 1.80 -7.17
N GLU A 150 19.36 0.93 -7.39
CA GLU A 150 19.93 0.68 -8.71
C GLU A 150 18.95 -0.21 -9.49
N LEU A 151 18.56 0.26 -10.67
CA LEU A 151 17.74 -0.47 -11.63
C LEU A 151 18.65 -0.91 -12.76
N GLU A 152 19.31 -2.04 -12.57
CA GLU A 152 20.02 -2.72 -13.66
C GLU A 152 18.98 -3.44 -14.53
N ASN A 153 19.11 -3.35 -15.86
CA ASN A 153 18.16 -3.95 -16.82
C ASN A 153 16.71 -3.46 -16.69
N ALA A 154 16.49 -2.15 -16.53
CA ALA A 154 15.16 -1.55 -16.60
C ALA A 154 14.40 -2.03 -17.86
N HIS A 155 13.09 -2.27 -17.74
CA HIS A 155 12.24 -2.91 -18.76
C HIS A 155 12.48 -4.42 -18.93
N ARG A 156 12.88 -5.08 -17.84
CA ARG A 156 12.69 -6.51 -17.61
C ARG A 156 11.74 -6.65 -16.43
N ALA A 157 10.72 -7.50 -16.59
CA ALA A 157 9.65 -7.59 -15.61
C ALA A 157 10.16 -7.96 -14.21
N ASP A 158 11.17 -8.84 -14.10
CA ASP A 158 11.72 -9.27 -12.81
C ASP A 158 12.51 -8.17 -12.09
N ALA A 159 13.30 -7.40 -12.84
CA ALA A 159 14.04 -6.25 -12.31
C ALA A 159 13.07 -5.18 -11.79
N ASP A 160 12.04 -4.83 -12.56
CA ASP A 160 11.06 -3.84 -12.17
C ASP A 160 10.19 -4.32 -11.00
N ALA A 161 9.71 -5.58 -11.03
CA ALA A 161 8.98 -6.20 -9.91
C ALA A 161 9.78 -6.16 -8.60
N GLY A 162 11.05 -6.58 -8.63
CA GLY A 162 11.94 -6.53 -7.47
C GLY A 162 12.19 -5.09 -6.99
N ALA A 163 12.40 -4.15 -7.91
CA ALA A 163 12.59 -2.75 -7.59
C ALA A 163 11.38 -2.14 -6.87
N THR A 164 10.15 -2.53 -7.24
CA THR A 164 8.93 -2.04 -6.56
C THR A 164 8.86 -2.49 -5.09
N LEU A 165 9.27 -3.72 -4.77
CA LEU A 165 9.33 -4.21 -3.40
C LEU A 165 10.33 -3.41 -2.56
N ILE A 166 11.53 -3.19 -3.09
CA ILE A 166 12.56 -2.40 -2.40
C ILE A 166 12.10 -0.95 -2.23
N LEU A 167 11.48 -0.38 -3.28
CA LEU A 167 10.94 0.98 -3.24
C LEU A 167 9.85 1.12 -2.17
N LEU A 168 8.91 0.19 -2.11
CA LEU A 168 7.87 0.17 -1.09
C LEU A 168 8.50 0.12 0.30
N TRP A 169 9.44 -0.80 0.54
CA TRP A 169 10.13 -0.92 1.83
C TRP A 169 10.83 0.39 2.23
N LYS A 170 11.53 1.07 1.31
CA LYS A 170 12.17 2.35 1.60
C LYS A 170 11.15 3.46 1.92
N ILE A 171 10.06 3.55 1.15
CA ILE A 171 8.97 4.50 1.42
C ILE A 171 8.36 4.23 2.80
N MET A 172 8.12 2.97 3.16
CA MET A 172 7.59 2.58 4.47
C MET A 172 8.53 2.97 5.61
N LYS A 173 9.84 2.78 5.43
CA LYS A 173 10.86 3.14 6.42
C LYS A 173 10.91 4.65 6.66
N GLU A 174 10.76 5.46 5.62
CA GLU A 174 10.71 6.94 5.74
C GLU A 174 9.37 7.46 6.25
N ASN A 175 8.27 6.73 6.00
CA ASN A 175 6.90 7.16 6.31
C ASN A 175 6.16 6.17 7.21
N PRO A 176 6.74 5.72 8.35
CA PRO A 176 6.21 4.60 9.12
C PRO A 176 4.80 4.84 9.65
N ARG A 177 4.42 6.12 9.86
CA ARG A 177 3.07 6.51 10.32
C ARG A 177 1.97 6.14 9.32
N PHE A 178 2.26 6.18 8.02
CA PHE A 178 1.28 5.88 6.97
C PHE A 178 0.98 4.38 6.85
N PHE A 179 1.88 3.53 7.31
CA PHE A 179 1.80 2.08 7.19
C PHE A 179 1.51 1.39 8.53
N ARG A 180 0.88 2.11 9.48
CA ARG A 180 0.38 1.50 10.71
C ARG A 180 -1.03 0.97 10.50
N GLY A 181 -1.36 -0.10 11.21
CA GLY A 181 -2.67 -0.75 11.12
C GLY A 181 -2.59 -2.04 10.30
N SER A 182 -3.77 -2.54 9.93
CA SER A 182 -3.91 -3.73 9.09
C SER A 182 -3.74 -3.40 7.61
N ILE A 183 -3.58 -4.44 6.78
CA ILE A 183 -3.59 -4.29 5.32
C ILE A 183 -4.90 -3.68 4.81
N ASP A 184 -6.03 -3.99 5.46
CA ASP A 184 -7.35 -3.43 5.13
C ASP A 184 -7.39 -1.92 5.34
N ASP A 185 -6.80 -1.44 6.45
CA ASP A 185 -6.74 0.00 6.75
C ASP A 185 -5.90 0.75 5.70
N LEU A 186 -4.81 0.14 5.24
CA LEU A 186 -3.98 0.70 4.17
C LEU A 186 -4.74 0.75 2.84
N GLN A 187 -5.46 -0.32 2.48
CA GLN A 187 -6.26 -0.36 1.25
C GLN A 187 -7.35 0.72 1.25
N ASP A 188 -8.09 0.87 2.35
CA ASP A 188 -9.13 1.89 2.49
C ASP A 188 -8.55 3.31 2.33
N SER A 189 -7.40 3.58 2.97
CA SER A 189 -6.68 4.85 2.87
C SER A 189 -6.26 5.18 1.43
N LEU A 190 -5.76 4.18 0.69
CA LEU A 190 -5.34 4.32 -0.71
C LEU A 190 -6.53 4.47 -1.66
N ALA A 191 -7.66 3.83 -1.37
CA ALA A 191 -8.91 3.95 -2.13
C ALA A 191 -9.63 5.29 -1.91
N GLY A 192 -9.19 6.10 -0.94
CA GLY A 192 -9.83 7.37 -0.60
C GLY A 192 -11.14 7.20 0.17
N VAL A 193 -11.34 6.03 0.80
CA VAL A 193 -12.47 5.79 1.70
C VAL A 193 -12.12 6.47 3.03
N GLU A 194 -12.72 7.64 3.28
CA GLU A 194 -12.65 8.29 4.57
C GLU A 194 -13.56 7.55 5.57
N ARG A 195 -13.01 6.63 6.35
CA ARG A 195 -13.60 6.29 7.64
C ARG A 195 -13.28 7.44 8.61
N GLU A 196 -14.16 7.75 9.57
CA GLU A 196 -13.92 8.75 10.63
C GLU A 196 -12.62 8.51 11.44
N ASN A 197 -11.98 7.34 11.27
CA ASN A 197 -10.65 7.01 11.75
C ASN A 197 -9.60 7.02 10.62
N SER A 198 -9.57 8.08 9.81
CA SER A 198 -8.41 8.34 8.94
C SER A 198 -7.19 8.42 9.85
N LEU A 199 -6.18 7.57 9.58
CA LEU A 199 -4.95 7.37 10.35
C LEU A 199 -4.32 8.71 10.77
N GLY A 200 -4.81 9.28 11.86
CA GLY A 200 -4.19 10.36 12.59
C GLY A 200 -2.93 9.83 13.28
N PRO A 201 -2.17 10.71 13.95
CA PRO A 201 -1.04 10.26 14.76
C PRO A 201 -1.56 9.22 15.76
N GLY A 202 -0.80 8.13 15.95
CA GLY A 202 -1.07 7.23 17.05
C GLY A 202 -0.96 8.00 18.36
N LEU A 203 -1.67 7.54 19.39
CA LEU A 203 -1.70 8.21 20.70
C LEU A 203 -0.30 8.55 21.22
N GLU A 204 0.68 7.68 21.01
CA GLU A 204 2.05 7.86 21.49
C GLU A 204 2.79 8.99 20.75
N ASP A 205 2.40 9.33 19.51
CA ASP A 205 2.99 10.39 18.70
C ASP A 205 2.43 11.78 19.00
N LEU A 206 1.30 11.85 19.72
CA LEU A 206 0.68 13.13 20.07
C LEU A 206 1.43 13.78 21.23
N GLU A 207 1.70 15.09 21.12
CA GLU A 207 2.38 15.83 22.19
C GLU A 207 1.55 15.74 23.48
N PRO A 208 2.14 15.27 24.59
CA PRO A 208 1.43 15.24 25.86
C PRO A 208 1.12 16.68 26.28
N ILE A 209 -0.10 16.91 26.74
CA ILE A 209 -0.45 18.18 27.35
C ILE A 209 0.43 18.34 28.61
N PRO A 210 1.16 19.46 28.77
CA PRO A 210 1.96 19.68 29.97
C PRO A 210 1.14 19.49 31.23
N GLN A 211 1.71 18.84 32.25
CA GLN A 211 1.06 18.55 33.55
C GLN A 211 -0.13 17.55 33.47
N SER A 212 -0.41 16.94 32.31
CA SER A 212 -1.41 15.87 32.20
C SER A 212 -0.86 14.46 32.42
N ARG A 213 0.46 14.32 32.68
CA ARG A 213 1.15 13.02 32.79
C ARG A 213 0.97 12.11 31.56
N GLY A 214 0.74 12.70 30.39
CA GLY A 214 0.50 11.97 29.14
C GLY A 214 -0.91 11.39 29.00
N LEU A 215 -1.82 11.68 29.94
CA LEU A 215 -3.23 11.25 29.93
C LEU A 215 -4.09 12.07 28.95
N LEU A 216 -3.67 13.31 28.65
CA LEU A 216 -4.23 14.12 27.58
C LEU A 216 -3.12 14.44 26.58
N ARG A 217 -3.45 14.41 25.29
CA ARG A 217 -2.49 14.67 24.23
C ARG A 217 -3.07 15.60 23.17
N LYS A 218 -2.22 16.37 22.52
CA LYS A 218 -2.61 17.39 21.55
C LYS A 218 -2.52 16.82 20.14
N ASN A 219 -3.62 16.91 19.39
CA ASN A 219 -3.68 16.61 17.96
C ASN A 219 -4.18 17.87 17.22
N ASN A 220 -3.27 18.66 16.65
CA ASN A 220 -3.59 19.95 16.05
C ASN A 220 -4.34 20.89 17.03
N SER A 221 -5.61 21.19 16.75
CA SER A 221 -6.50 21.99 17.60
C SER A 221 -7.31 21.16 18.60
N GLU A 222 -7.25 19.83 18.52
CA GLU A 222 -8.01 18.92 19.38
C GLU A 222 -7.17 18.35 20.52
N ILE A 223 -7.87 17.92 21.57
CA ILE A 223 -7.28 17.24 22.73
C ILE A 223 -7.82 15.82 22.74
N ILE A 224 -6.92 14.85 22.74
CA ILE A 224 -7.19 13.43 22.70
C ILE A 224 -6.97 12.83 24.09
N VAL A 225 -7.89 11.98 24.54
CA VAL A 225 -7.75 11.24 25.80
C VAL A 225 -6.88 10.01 25.57
N ALA A 226 -5.85 9.80 26.40
CA ALA A 226 -4.90 8.71 26.25
C ALA A 226 -5.11 7.51 27.19
N PHE A 227 -6.23 7.50 27.93
CA PHE A 227 -6.54 6.48 28.94
C PHE A 227 -8.05 6.22 29.07
N GLY A 228 -8.41 5.13 29.74
CA GLY A 228 -9.80 4.84 30.09
C GLY A 228 -10.72 4.53 28.91
N LYS A 229 -12.04 4.61 29.16
CA LYS A 229 -13.11 4.20 28.24
C LYS A 229 -13.04 4.86 26.86
N TYR A 230 -12.56 6.11 26.79
CA TYR A 230 -12.50 6.91 25.56
C TYR A 230 -11.07 7.14 25.06
N LYS A 231 -10.14 6.23 25.37
CA LYS A 231 -8.77 6.27 24.85
C LYS A 231 -8.79 6.40 23.31
N GLY A 232 -8.12 7.43 22.80
CA GLY A 232 -7.98 7.74 21.37
C GLY A 232 -9.05 8.68 20.82
N ARG A 233 -10.07 9.04 21.61
CA ARG A 233 -11.13 9.97 21.20
C ARG A 233 -10.82 11.40 21.61
N SER A 234 -11.33 12.37 20.83
CA SER A 234 -11.17 13.78 21.15
C SER A 234 -12.17 14.25 22.21
N LEU A 235 -11.82 15.28 22.99
CA LEU A 235 -12.73 15.87 23.97
C LEU A 235 -14.02 16.41 23.31
N ASN A 236 -13.94 16.91 22.07
CA ASN A 236 -15.11 17.34 21.28
C ASN A 236 -16.05 16.17 20.98
N GLU A 237 -15.50 15.01 20.62
CA GLU A 237 -16.27 13.79 20.37
C GLU A 237 -16.92 13.26 21.65
N ILE A 238 -16.16 13.23 22.76
CA ILE A 238 -16.68 12.83 24.07
C ILE A 238 -17.78 13.78 24.52
N ASN A 239 -17.64 15.10 24.34
CA ASN A 239 -18.69 16.06 24.69
C ASN A 239 -20.00 15.79 23.96
N ARG A 240 -19.93 15.44 22.67
CA ARG A 240 -21.11 15.13 21.86
C ARG A 240 -21.78 13.82 22.26
N ASN A 241 -20.98 12.80 22.58
CA ASN A 241 -21.45 11.42 22.75
C ASN A 241 -21.72 11.03 24.21
N ASP A 242 -20.95 11.58 25.16
CA ASP A 242 -21.06 11.31 26.60
C ASP A 242 -20.59 12.53 27.45
N PRO A 243 -21.40 13.60 27.54
CA PRO A 243 -21.08 14.77 28.35
C PRO A 243 -20.83 14.43 29.83
N ARG A 244 -21.43 13.35 30.35
CA ARG A 244 -21.24 12.92 31.75
C ARG A 244 -19.83 12.44 31.99
N TYR A 245 -19.26 11.69 31.04
CA TYR A 245 -17.85 11.31 31.10
C TYR A 245 -16.93 12.53 31.04
N LEU A 246 -17.24 13.52 30.21
CA LEU A 246 -16.44 14.76 30.14
C LEU A 246 -16.50 15.55 31.45
N ASN A 247 -17.67 15.62 32.10
CA ASN A 247 -17.83 16.25 33.42
C ASN A 247 -17.01 15.52 34.49
N TRP A 248 -17.01 14.19 34.47
CA TRP A 248 -16.17 13.39 35.36
C TRP A 248 -14.68 13.59 35.08
N LEU A 249 -14.28 13.64 33.80
CA LEU A 249 -12.90 13.82 33.37
C LEU A 249 -12.29 15.12 33.90
N PHE A 250 -13.10 16.17 34.05
CA PHE A 250 -12.71 17.46 34.64
C PHE A 250 -13.08 17.63 36.12
N SER A 251 -13.53 16.56 36.79
CA SER A 251 -13.85 16.58 38.21
C SER A 251 -12.61 16.29 39.08
N PRO A 252 -12.63 16.61 40.39
CA PRO A 252 -11.56 16.25 41.32
C PRO A 252 -11.29 14.74 41.43
N SER A 253 -12.22 13.89 40.99
CA SER A 253 -12.11 12.43 41.02
C SER A 253 -11.35 11.85 39.81
N SER A 254 -10.96 12.70 38.86
CA SER A 254 -10.19 12.31 37.67
C SER A 254 -8.69 12.20 37.99
N PRO A 255 -7.93 11.33 37.28
CA PRO A 255 -6.48 11.29 37.40
C PRO A 255 -5.75 12.48 36.76
N ILE A 256 -6.48 13.42 36.14
CA ILE A 256 -5.92 14.64 35.51
C ILE A 256 -5.72 15.72 36.59
N GLU A 257 -4.59 16.41 36.55
CA GLU A 257 -4.28 17.47 37.51
C GLU A 257 -5.23 18.66 37.39
N LYS A 258 -5.62 19.23 38.55
CA LYS A 258 -6.62 20.31 38.66
C LYS A 258 -6.34 21.51 37.74
N VAL A 259 -5.07 21.90 37.60
CA VAL A 259 -4.62 23.01 36.74
C VAL A 259 -4.95 22.76 35.27
N VAL A 260 -4.81 21.52 34.82
CA VAL A 260 -5.15 21.11 33.44
C VAL A 260 -6.66 21.08 33.24
N CYS A 261 -7.41 20.57 34.24
CA CYS A 261 -8.87 20.58 34.21
C CYS A 261 -9.42 22.01 34.09
N GLU A 262 -8.97 22.95 34.92
CA GLU A 262 -9.42 24.35 34.89
C GLU A 262 -9.11 25.05 33.56
N LYS A 263 -7.94 24.75 32.97
CA LYS A 263 -7.52 25.32 31.69
C LYS A 263 -8.45 24.94 30.54
N TYR A 264 -8.85 23.67 30.47
CA TYR A 264 -9.61 23.15 29.32
C TYR A 264 -11.12 23.10 29.57
N LYS A 265 -11.59 23.10 30.82
CA LYS A 265 -13.02 23.16 31.15
C LYS A 265 -13.70 24.41 30.56
N ASN A 266 -13.00 25.56 30.57
CA ASN A 266 -13.49 26.82 30.00
C ASN A 266 -13.73 26.76 28.48
N SER A 267 -13.07 25.83 27.77
CA SER A 267 -13.23 25.67 26.31
C SER A 267 -14.49 24.91 25.90
N PHE A 268 -15.17 24.25 26.85
CA PHE A 268 -16.34 23.40 26.58
C PHE A 268 -17.65 23.91 27.19
N GLN A 269 -17.65 25.09 27.84
CA GLN A 269 -18.81 25.69 28.53
C GLN A 269 -19.53 24.70 29.47
N ILE A 270 -18.75 23.97 30.28
CA ILE A 270 -19.22 23.00 31.27
C ILE A 270 -19.10 23.58 32.68
#